data_AF-A0AAV5WAK7-F1
#
_entry.id   AF-A0AAV5WAK7-F1
#
_cell.length_a   1.000
_cell.length_b   1.000
_cell.length_c   1.000
_cell.angle_alpha   90.00
_cell.angle_beta   90.00
_cell.angle_gamma   90.00
#
_symmetry.space_group_name_H-M   'P 1'
#
loop_
_entity.id
_entity.type
_entity.pdbx_description
1 polymer ?
#
loop_
_entity_poly.entity_id
_entity_poly.type
_entity_poly.pdbx_seq_one_letter_code
_entity_poly.pdbx_strand_id
1 'polypeptide(L)'
;NVKMPSIDKLSVGDMVDLVGHPVTVTMTTGARSGTKQEGNVFTFDPITTSVVLAKFNENSLQPVEFVTVMGDSIESIDKPTDLPPTCRPFSRDLLNWMNLIVGEKDTSQNDANSSENVKRRNELVAWLTKNYVTVCEKPDGSVLIFDAVRVTPPFRPCDCICDNAIVLDRVRNIVAKAGLS
;
A
#
# COMPACT_ATOMS: atom_id res chain seq x y z
N ASN A 1 -23.37 11.96 14.07
CA ASN A 1 -24.00 10.84 13.33
C ASN A 1 -24.24 11.23 11.88
N VAL A 2 -23.25 10.98 11.02
CA VAL A 2 -23.44 11.03 9.57
C VAL A 2 -23.70 9.60 9.14
N LYS A 3 -24.94 9.29 8.76
CA LYS A 3 -25.31 7.99 8.21
C LYS A 3 -24.83 7.97 6.76
N MET A 4 -23.79 7.21 6.44
CA MET A 4 -23.30 7.16 5.07
C MET A 4 -24.19 6.23 4.24
N PRO A 5 -24.43 6.56 2.96
CA PRO A 5 -25.29 5.76 2.10
C PRO A 5 -24.65 4.38 1.81
N SER A 6 -25.47 3.45 1.29
CA SER A 6 -25.02 2.14 0.76
C SER A 6 -23.77 2.29 -0.11
N ILE A 7 -22.86 1.30 -0.07
CA ILE A 7 -21.51 1.38 -0.65
C ILE A 7 -21.48 1.81 -2.13
N ASP A 8 -22.54 1.50 -2.88
CA ASP A 8 -22.71 1.89 -4.28
C ASP A 8 -22.82 3.42 -4.51
N LYS A 9 -22.97 4.19 -3.44
CA LYS A 9 -23.08 5.66 -3.47
C LYS A 9 -21.84 6.36 -2.90
N LEU A 10 -20.86 5.61 -2.38
CA LEU A 10 -19.58 6.17 -1.93
C LEU A 10 -18.71 6.46 -3.16
N SER A 11 -18.19 7.68 -3.26
CA SER A 11 -17.19 7.99 -4.28
C SER A 11 -15.85 7.32 -3.93
N VAL A 12 -14.97 7.18 -4.92
CA VAL A 12 -13.59 6.71 -4.67
C VAL A 12 -12.87 7.61 -3.65
N GLY A 13 -13.15 8.93 -3.65
CA GLY A 13 -12.62 9.85 -2.65
C GLY A 13 -13.09 9.52 -1.25
N ASP A 14 -14.39 9.27 -1.07
CA ASP A 14 -14.94 8.89 0.24
C ASP A 14 -14.39 7.54 0.74
N MET A 15 -14.17 6.58 -0.17
CA MET A 15 -13.53 5.31 0.15
C MET A 15 -12.10 5.52 0.65
N VAL A 16 -11.31 6.35 -0.03
CA VAL A 16 -9.94 6.68 0.39
C VAL A 16 -9.94 7.36 1.76
N ASP A 17 -10.85 8.31 1.98
CA ASP A 17 -10.96 9.03 3.26
C ASP A 17 -11.39 8.14 4.43
N LEU A 18 -12.03 7.00 4.15
CA LEU A 18 -12.40 6.02 5.16
C LEU A 18 -11.25 5.09 5.55
N VAL A 19 -10.21 4.94 4.73
CA VAL A 19 -9.07 4.07 5.06
C VAL A 19 -8.43 4.50 6.38
N GLY A 20 -8.11 3.51 7.22
CA GLY A 20 -7.58 3.68 8.57
C GLY A 20 -8.62 4.10 9.62
N HIS A 21 -9.83 4.52 9.25
CA HIS A 21 -10.85 4.93 10.21
C HIS A 21 -11.60 3.72 10.79
N PRO A 22 -12.01 3.77 12.07
CA PRO A 22 -12.91 2.79 12.64
C PRO A 22 -14.31 2.95 12.02
N VAL A 23 -14.91 1.83 11.66
CA VAL A 23 -16.26 1.77 11.08
C VAL A 23 -17.06 0.62 11.67
N THR A 24 -18.38 0.77 11.65
CA THR A 24 -19.36 -0.29 11.85
C THR A 24 -20.07 -0.53 10.52
N VAL A 25 -19.93 -1.74 9.99
CA VAL A 25 -20.57 -2.19 8.76
C VAL A 25 -21.81 -3.00 9.12
N THR A 26 -22.98 -2.55 8.66
CA THR A 26 -24.26 -3.26 8.84
C THR A 26 -24.57 -4.07 7.59
N MET A 27 -24.98 -5.33 7.73
CA MET A 27 -25.22 -6.24 6.59
C MET A 27 -26.73 -6.42 6.30
N THR A 28 -27.15 -6.28 5.03
CA THR A 28 -28.56 -6.37 4.58
C THR A 28 -29.02 -7.78 4.19
N THR A 29 -28.13 -8.66 3.74
CA THR A 29 -28.51 -9.93 3.11
C THR A 29 -27.63 -11.11 3.54
N GLY A 30 -28.16 -12.32 3.37
CA GLY A 30 -27.48 -13.58 3.72
C GLY A 30 -27.71 -14.06 5.16
N ALA A 31 -27.00 -15.11 5.58
CA ALA A 31 -27.12 -15.70 6.93
C ALA A 31 -26.77 -14.73 8.09
N ARG A 32 -26.23 -13.56 7.75
CA ARG A 32 -25.74 -12.52 8.65
C ARG A 32 -26.54 -11.21 8.56
N SER A 33 -27.73 -11.24 7.95
CA SER A 33 -28.64 -10.08 7.88
C SER A 33 -28.87 -9.46 9.27
N GLY A 34 -28.71 -8.14 9.38
CA GLY A 34 -28.83 -7.39 10.63
C GLY A 34 -27.63 -7.51 11.58
N THR A 35 -26.62 -8.30 11.24
CA THR A 35 -25.37 -8.36 12.00
C THR A 35 -24.47 -7.18 11.65
N LYS A 36 -23.59 -6.84 12.59
CA LYS A 36 -22.62 -5.76 12.46
C LYS A 36 -21.21 -6.32 12.49
N GLN A 37 -20.34 -5.77 11.66
CA GLN A 37 -18.89 -5.99 11.73
C GLN A 37 -18.20 -4.67 12.03
N GLU A 38 -17.30 -4.69 13.00
CA GLU A 38 -16.55 -3.52 13.43
C GLU A 38 -15.07 -3.74 13.17
N GLY A 39 -14.37 -2.69 12.75
CA GLY A 39 -12.93 -2.70 12.54
C GLY A 39 -12.47 -1.40 11.90
N ASN A 40 -11.16 -1.24 11.74
CA ASN A 40 -10.62 -0.16 10.92
C ASN A 40 -10.64 -0.57 9.45
N VAL A 41 -11.05 0.33 8.56
CA VAL A 41 -10.99 0.07 7.12
C VAL A 41 -9.53 -0.10 6.70
N PHE A 42 -9.20 -1.26 6.17
CA PHE A 42 -7.87 -1.55 5.62
C PHE A 42 -7.81 -1.20 4.14
N THR A 43 -8.77 -1.66 3.35
CA THR A 43 -8.88 -1.34 1.93
C THR A 43 -10.29 -1.59 1.41
N PHE A 44 -10.57 -1.07 0.21
CA PHE A 44 -11.75 -1.40 -0.58
C PHE A 44 -11.30 -2.06 -1.88
N ASP A 45 -12.05 -3.05 -2.34
CA ASP A 45 -11.95 -3.49 -3.73
C ASP A 45 -12.92 -2.66 -4.58
N PRO A 46 -12.43 -1.78 -5.48
CA PRO A 46 -13.28 -0.93 -6.31
C PRO A 46 -14.10 -1.72 -7.34
N ILE A 47 -13.76 -2.99 -7.61
CA ILE A 47 -14.50 -3.83 -8.57
C ILE A 47 -15.68 -4.50 -7.87
N THR A 48 -15.43 -5.17 -6.75
CA THR A 48 -16.48 -5.92 -6.02
C THR A 48 -17.21 -5.10 -4.96
N THR A 49 -16.82 -3.83 -4.81
CA THR A 49 -17.25 -2.92 -3.73
C THR A 49 -17.13 -3.56 -2.34
N SER A 50 -16.24 -4.55 -2.17
CA SER A 50 -16.01 -5.18 -0.87
C SER A 50 -15.11 -4.30 0.00
N VAL A 51 -15.28 -4.41 1.31
CA VAL A 51 -14.44 -3.73 2.31
C VAL A 51 -13.70 -4.75 3.14
N VAL A 52 -12.41 -4.51 3.35
CA VAL A 52 -11.58 -5.29 4.26
C VAL A 52 -11.40 -4.51 5.55
N LEU A 53 -11.77 -5.12 6.67
CA LEU A 53 -11.66 -4.56 8.01
C LEU A 53 -10.50 -5.20 8.74
N ALA A 54 -9.62 -4.40 9.32
CA ALA A 54 -8.60 -4.82 10.28
C ALA A 54 -9.16 -4.74 11.70
N LYS A 55 -9.09 -5.84 12.46
CA LYS A 55 -9.52 -5.91 13.86
C LYS A 55 -8.33 -6.06 14.78
N PHE A 56 -8.37 -5.33 15.89
CA PHE A 56 -7.31 -5.26 16.88
C PHE A 56 -7.76 -5.89 18.20
N ASN A 57 -6.80 -6.23 19.04
CA ASN A 57 -7.04 -6.43 20.46
C ASN A 57 -6.52 -5.20 21.23
N GLU A 58 -6.90 -5.06 22.50
CA GLU A 58 -6.56 -3.89 23.31
C GLU A 58 -5.05 -3.61 23.40
N ASN A 59 -4.20 -4.66 23.33
CA ASN A 59 -2.78 -4.57 23.64
C ASN A 59 -1.83 -4.70 22.42
N SER A 60 -2.34 -4.89 21.21
CA SER A 60 -1.54 -5.07 20.00
C SER A 60 -1.71 -3.91 19.02
N LEU A 61 -0.58 -3.42 18.51
CA LEU A 61 -0.54 -2.49 17.38
C LEU A 61 -0.78 -3.21 16.04
N GLN A 62 -0.67 -4.53 16.01
CA GLN A 62 -0.96 -5.36 14.84
C GLN A 62 -2.38 -5.91 14.91
N PRO A 63 -3.12 -5.96 13.79
CA PRO A 63 -4.40 -6.63 13.72
C PRO A 63 -4.24 -8.11 14.04
N VAL A 64 -5.23 -8.63 14.75
CA VAL A 64 -5.36 -10.06 15.04
C VAL A 64 -6.19 -10.77 13.98
N GLU A 65 -6.99 -10.03 13.22
CA GLU A 65 -7.91 -10.58 12.23
C GLU A 65 -8.16 -9.56 11.11
N PHE A 66 -8.29 -10.05 9.87
CA PHE A 66 -8.84 -9.31 8.75
C PHE A 66 -10.19 -9.93 8.34
N VAL A 67 -11.22 -9.10 8.24
CA VAL A 67 -12.57 -9.52 7.85
C VAL A 67 -12.94 -8.85 6.55
N THR A 68 -13.23 -9.64 5.52
CA THR A 68 -13.78 -9.11 4.26
C THR A 68 -15.30 -9.14 4.33
N VAL A 69 -15.94 -8.00 4.06
CA VAL A 69 -17.39 -7.88 3.90
C VAL A 69 -17.67 -7.60 2.42
N MET A 70 -18.45 -8.48 1.79
CA MET A 70 -18.78 -8.38 0.37
C MET A 70 -19.72 -7.21 0.10
N GLY A 71 -19.46 -6.45 -0.98
CA GLY A 71 -20.18 -5.21 -1.28
C GLY A 71 -21.69 -5.35 -1.35
N ASP A 72 -22.16 -6.42 -2.00
CA ASP A 72 -23.58 -6.77 -2.16
C ASP A 72 -24.33 -7.06 -0.83
N SER A 73 -23.58 -7.35 0.23
CA SER A 73 -24.11 -7.60 1.56
C SER A 73 -24.12 -6.37 2.47
N ILE A 74 -23.56 -5.23 2.02
CA ILE A 74 -23.39 -4.02 2.84
C ILE A 74 -24.63 -3.12 2.77
N GLU A 75 -25.26 -2.89 3.92
CA GLU A 75 -26.31 -1.91 4.09
C GLU A 75 -25.76 -0.49 4.29
N SER A 76 -24.86 -0.35 5.25
CA SER A 76 -24.26 0.92 5.63
C SER A 76 -22.87 0.73 6.23
N ILE A 77 -22.06 1.77 6.11
CA ILE A 77 -20.74 1.89 6.75
C ILE A 77 -20.75 3.18 7.55
N ASP A 78 -20.76 3.07 8.88
CA ASP A 78 -20.92 4.24 9.75
C ASP A 78 -19.69 4.40 10.65
N LYS A 79 -19.21 5.64 10.85
CA LYS A 79 -18.20 5.92 11.89
C LYS A 79 -18.87 5.75 13.26
N PRO A 80 -18.36 4.89 14.16
CA PRO A 80 -19.01 4.61 15.42
C PRO A 80 -18.92 5.82 16.35
N THR A 81 -19.94 6.02 17.19
CA THR A 81 -19.98 7.11 18.18
C THR A 81 -18.93 6.91 19.25
N ASP A 82 -18.80 5.67 19.73
CA ASP A 82 -17.82 5.23 20.72
C ASP A 82 -16.86 4.24 20.05
N LEU A 83 -15.57 4.28 20.40
CA LEU A 83 -14.58 3.41 19.79
C LEU A 83 -14.78 1.96 20.24
N PRO A 84 -15.07 1.00 19.33
CA PRO A 84 -15.22 -0.39 19.70
C PRO A 84 -13.90 -1.02 20.16
N PRO A 85 -13.91 -2.07 21.03
CA PRO A 85 -12.70 -2.74 21.50
C PRO A 85 -11.85 -3.38 20.40
N THR A 86 -12.50 -3.71 19.27
CA THR A 86 -11.87 -4.31 18.08
C THR A 86 -11.24 -3.27 17.14
N CYS A 87 -11.37 -1.98 17.46
CA CYS A 87 -10.92 -0.87 16.65
C CYS A 87 -9.79 -0.09 17.31
N ARG A 88 -9.08 0.69 16.50
CA ARG A 88 -8.12 1.71 16.93
C ARG A 88 -8.60 3.09 16.47
N PRO A 89 -8.27 4.17 17.21
CA PRO A 89 -8.50 5.51 16.69
C PRO A 89 -7.66 5.71 15.43
N PHE A 90 -8.17 6.48 14.48
CA PHE A 90 -7.38 6.87 13.32
C PHE A 90 -6.11 7.59 13.78
N SER A 91 -4.97 7.15 13.26
CA SER A 91 -3.69 7.84 13.42
C SER A 91 -2.86 7.70 12.16
N ARG A 92 -1.95 8.65 11.95
CA ARG A 92 -1.06 8.61 10.79
C ARG A 92 -0.10 7.42 10.84
N ASP A 93 0.31 7.01 12.04
CA ASP A 93 1.15 5.83 12.23
C ASP A 93 0.41 4.54 11.85
N LEU A 94 -0.89 4.44 12.18
CA LEU A 94 -1.73 3.32 11.78
C LEU A 94 -1.91 3.26 10.26
N LEU A 95 -2.20 4.40 9.64
CA LEU A 95 -2.34 4.48 8.19
C LEU A 95 -1.03 4.11 7.48
N ASN A 96 0.10 4.65 7.93
CA ASN A 96 1.42 4.33 7.40
C ASN A 96 1.70 2.82 7.53
N TRP A 97 1.40 2.23 8.69
CA TRP A 97 1.55 0.78 8.90
C TRP A 97 0.67 -0.05 7.94
N MET A 98 -0.59 0.36 7.71
CA MET A 98 -1.47 -0.31 6.74
C MET A 98 -0.90 -0.23 5.32
N ASN A 99 -0.41 0.94 4.93
CA ASN A 99 0.18 1.20 3.62
C ASN A 99 1.44 0.36 3.39
N LEU A 100 2.25 0.13 4.42
CA LEU A 100 3.42 -0.77 4.34
C LEU A 100 3.03 -2.22 4.03
N ILE A 101 1.84 -2.67 4.45
CA ILE A 101 1.34 -4.03 4.17
C ILE A 101 0.77 -4.13 2.76
N VAL A 102 0.07 -3.09 2.30
CA VAL A 102 -0.45 -3.00 0.92
C VAL A 102 0.67 -2.74 -0.09
N GLY A 103 1.88 -2.39 0.38
CA GLY A 103 3.05 -2.14 -0.45
C GLY A 103 3.08 -0.74 -1.05
N GLU A 104 2.31 0.21 -0.50
CA GLU A 104 2.38 1.61 -0.88
C GLU A 104 3.70 2.17 -0.32
N LYS A 105 4.73 2.14 -1.18
CA LYS A 105 6.05 2.70 -0.87
C LYS A 105 5.89 4.20 -0.65
N ASP A 106 6.24 4.62 0.56
CA ASP A 106 6.40 6.00 1.02
C ASP A 106 6.68 6.97 -0.15
N THR A 107 5.67 7.74 -0.56
CA THR A 107 5.75 8.64 -1.73
C THR A 107 6.79 9.74 -1.54
N SER A 108 7.17 10.03 -0.28
CA SER A 108 8.27 10.92 0.07
C SER A 108 9.64 10.43 -0.41
N GLN A 109 9.84 9.11 -0.53
CA GLN A 109 11.08 8.50 -1.02
C GLN A 109 11.06 8.24 -2.53
N ASN A 110 9.96 8.49 -3.22
CA ASN A 110 9.86 8.28 -4.67
C ASN A 110 10.16 9.55 -5.49
N ASP A 111 10.40 10.70 -4.84
CA ASP A 111 10.86 11.89 -5.56
C ASP A 111 12.26 11.62 -6.15
N ALA A 112 12.31 11.40 -7.45
CA ALA A 112 13.55 11.18 -8.20
C ALA A 112 14.58 12.29 -8.00
N ASN A 113 14.12 13.50 -7.63
CA ASN A 113 14.94 14.68 -7.42
C ASN A 113 15.27 14.94 -5.95
N SER A 114 14.86 14.08 -5.02
CA SER A 114 15.34 14.16 -3.65
C SER A 114 16.87 14.01 -3.64
N SER A 115 17.55 14.80 -2.81
CA SER A 115 19.02 14.79 -2.73
C SER A 115 19.57 13.38 -2.44
N GLU A 116 18.81 12.58 -1.69
CA GLU A 116 19.15 11.21 -1.35
C GLU A 116 19.02 10.26 -2.55
N ASN A 117 17.94 10.38 -3.35
CA ASN A 117 17.75 9.56 -4.54
C ASN A 117 18.71 9.92 -5.67
N VAL A 118 19.02 11.21 -5.85
CA VAL A 118 20.05 11.65 -6.80
C VAL A 118 21.40 11.06 -6.41
N LYS A 119 21.75 11.09 -5.12
CA LYS A 119 22.98 10.47 -4.62
C LYS A 119 23.02 8.97 -4.90
N ARG A 120 21.98 8.22 -4.50
CA ARG A 120 21.88 6.76 -4.74
C ARG A 120 21.92 6.42 -6.22
N ARG A 121 21.22 7.18 -7.07
CA ARG A 121 21.24 7.00 -8.53
C ARG A 121 22.66 7.14 -9.05
N ASN A 122 23.36 8.21 -8.67
CA ASN A 122 24.71 8.47 -9.16
C ASN A 122 25.70 7.40 -8.69
N GLU A 123 25.59 6.94 -7.44
CA GLU A 123 26.41 5.84 -6.89
C GLU A 123 26.15 4.52 -7.66
N LEU A 124 24.88 4.20 -7.90
CA LEU A 124 24.48 3.02 -8.67
C LEU A 124 25.02 3.09 -10.11
N VAL A 125 24.82 4.21 -10.81
CA VAL A 125 25.30 4.41 -12.19
C VAL A 125 26.83 4.33 -12.25
N ALA A 126 27.53 4.94 -11.29
CA ALA A 126 28.99 4.88 -11.21
C ALA A 126 29.49 3.45 -10.98
N TRP A 127 28.86 2.71 -10.06
CA TRP A 127 29.21 1.32 -9.78
C TRP A 127 28.96 0.42 -11.00
N LEU A 128 27.81 0.56 -11.65
CA LEU A 128 27.45 -0.23 -12.84
C LEU A 128 28.41 0.05 -14.00
N THR A 129 28.71 1.31 -14.26
CA THR A 129 29.65 1.73 -15.32
C THR A 129 31.06 1.20 -15.02
N LYS A 130 31.51 1.26 -13.75
CA LYS A 130 32.79 0.67 -13.32
C LYS A 130 32.87 -0.84 -13.56
N ASN A 131 31.74 -1.54 -13.49
CA ASN A 131 31.64 -2.98 -13.74
C ASN A 131 31.25 -3.33 -15.19
N TYR A 132 31.42 -2.39 -16.14
CA TYR A 132 31.13 -2.58 -17.57
C TYR A 132 29.67 -2.95 -17.87
N VAL A 133 28.74 -2.58 -16.99
CA VAL A 133 27.31 -2.74 -17.22
C VAL A 133 26.78 -1.57 -18.03
N THR A 134 26.00 -1.85 -19.08
CA THR A 134 25.37 -0.81 -19.91
C THR A 134 24.19 -0.19 -19.17
N VAL A 135 24.21 1.14 -19.04
CA VAL A 135 23.20 1.89 -18.31
C VAL A 135 22.71 3.07 -19.14
N CYS A 136 21.40 3.31 -19.13
CA CYS A 136 20.77 4.49 -19.72
C CYS A 136 19.84 5.17 -18.72
N GLU A 137 20.13 6.43 -18.37
CA GLU A 137 19.24 7.28 -17.58
C GLU A 137 18.05 7.73 -18.44
N LYS A 138 16.85 7.74 -17.85
CA LYS A 138 15.60 8.13 -18.52
C LYS A 138 15.10 9.48 -17.99
N PRO A 139 14.31 10.24 -18.78
CA PRO A 139 13.81 11.56 -18.39
C PRO A 139 12.92 11.56 -17.13
N ASP A 140 12.31 10.43 -16.80
CA ASP A 140 11.49 10.25 -15.60
C ASP A 140 12.33 9.98 -14.34
N GLY A 141 13.66 10.05 -14.45
CA GLY A 141 14.60 9.79 -13.37
C GLY A 141 14.92 8.32 -13.15
N SER A 142 14.31 7.38 -13.89
CA SER A 142 14.64 5.95 -13.80
C SER A 142 15.93 5.59 -14.54
N VAL A 143 16.50 4.43 -14.20
CA VAL A 143 17.73 3.91 -14.80
C VAL A 143 17.43 2.59 -15.50
N LEU A 144 17.82 2.46 -16.76
CA LEU A 144 17.64 1.24 -17.55
C LEU A 144 18.97 0.50 -17.70
N ILE A 145 19.00 -0.77 -17.28
CA ILE A 145 20.17 -1.64 -17.27
C ILE A 145 20.01 -2.68 -18.38
N PHE A 146 21.01 -2.78 -19.27
CA PHE A 146 21.01 -3.70 -20.43
C PHE A 146 19.74 -3.64 -21.31
N ASP A 147 19.07 -2.48 -21.34
CA ASP A 147 17.77 -2.29 -22.03
C ASP A 147 16.65 -3.25 -21.57
N ALA A 148 16.86 -3.96 -20.46
CA ALA A 148 16.01 -5.06 -20.01
C ALA A 148 15.43 -4.84 -18.61
N VAL A 149 16.17 -4.18 -17.71
CA VAL A 149 15.72 -3.96 -16.32
C VAL A 149 15.66 -2.48 -16.02
N ARG A 150 14.46 -2.01 -15.66
CA ARG A 150 14.25 -0.64 -15.19
C ARG A 150 14.35 -0.60 -13.69
N VAL A 151 15.13 0.35 -13.17
CA VAL A 151 15.24 0.62 -11.74
C VAL A 151 14.66 2.01 -11.49
N THR A 152 13.60 2.09 -10.69
CA THR A 152 12.96 3.35 -10.33
C THR A 152 13.46 3.84 -8.97
N PRO A 153 13.31 5.14 -8.63
CA PRO A 153 13.49 5.60 -7.26
C PRO A 153 12.68 4.73 -6.27
N PRO A 154 13.17 4.47 -5.04
CA PRO A 154 14.43 4.94 -4.43
C PRO A 154 15.70 4.11 -4.78
N PHE A 155 15.72 3.40 -5.91
CA PHE A 155 16.87 2.63 -6.43
C PHE A 155 17.34 1.46 -5.55
N ARG A 156 16.41 0.81 -4.86
CA ARG A 156 16.65 -0.40 -4.08
C ARG A 156 16.56 -1.65 -4.97
N PRO A 157 17.06 -2.80 -4.51
CA PRO A 157 16.86 -4.07 -5.21
C PRO A 157 15.37 -4.39 -5.47
N CYS A 158 14.48 -4.06 -4.54
CA CYS A 158 13.03 -4.26 -4.71
C CYS A 158 12.36 -3.26 -5.66
N ASP A 159 13.09 -2.26 -6.17
CA ASP A 159 12.61 -1.26 -7.14
C ASP A 159 12.98 -1.63 -8.60
N CYS A 160 13.55 -2.82 -8.82
CA CYS A 160 13.81 -3.35 -10.15
C CYS A 160 12.53 -3.93 -10.77
N ILE A 161 12.29 -3.60 -12.04
CA ILE A 161 11.15 -4.02 -12.86
C ILE A 161 11.69 -4.63 -14.17
N CYS A 162 11.25 -5.84 -14.50
CA CYS A 162 11.61 -6.56 -15.72
C CYS A 162 10.60 -7.69 -15.97
N ASP A 163 10.31 -7.97 -17.24
CA ASP A 163 9.41 -9.05 -17.64
C ASP A 163 10.05 -10.45 -17.48
N ASN A 164 11.38 -10.51 -17.43
CA ASN A 164 12.13 -11.75 -17.27
C ASN A 164 12.57 -11.92 -15.81
N ALA A 165 11.91 -12.82 -15.09
CA ALA A 165 12.17 -13.09 -13.67
C ALA A 165 13.62 -13.53 -13.37
N ILE A 166 14.28 -14.23 -14.30
CA ILE A 166 15.68 -14.67 -14.12
C ILE A 166 16.63 -13.48 -14.23
N VAL A 167 16.40 -12.60 -15.21
CA VAL A 167 17.18 -11.38 -15.39
C VAL A 167 16.94 -10.42 -14.23
N LEU A 168 15.69 -10.30 -13.78
CA LEU A 168 15.30 -9.51 -12.63
C LEU A 168 16.08 -9.93 -11.38
N ASP A 169 16.08 -11.21 -11.03
CA ASP A 169 16.79 -11.71 -9.84
C ASP A 169 18.29 -11.43 -9.89
N ARG A 170 18.93 -11.62 -11.06
CA ARG A 170 20.34 -11.30 -11.25
C ARG A 170 20.63 -9.82 -11.07
N VAL A 171 19.83 -8.94 -11.65
CA VAL A 171 20.03 -7.49 -11.52
C VAL A 171 19.75 -7.01 -10.11
N ARG A 172 18.76 -7.57 -9.41
CA ARG A 172 18.52 -7.28 -7.98
C ARG A 172 19.74 -7.57 -7.13
N ASN A 173 20.40 -8.70 -7.37
CA ASN A 173 21.64 -9.06 -6.68
C ASN A 173 22.81 -8.12 -7.02
N ILE A 174 22.87 -7.58 -8.23
CA ILE A 174 23.86 -6.58 -8.63
C ILE A 174 23.60 -5.24 -7.92
N VAL A 175 22.35 -4.76 -7.94
CA VAL A 175 21.94 -3.52 -7.27
C VAL A 175 22.17 -3.60 -5.76
N ALA A 176 21.91 -4.75 -5.14
CA ALA A 176 22.18 -4.98 -3.72
C ALA A 176 23.66 -4.83 -3.37
N LYS A 177 24.57 -5.27 -4.25
CA LYS A 177 26.02 -5.12 -4.07
C LYS A 177 26.48 -3.67 -4.26
N ALA A 178 25.86 -2.93 -5.19
CA ALA A 178 26.17 -1.53 -5.41
C ALA A 178 25.77 -0.63 -4.21
N GLY A 179 24.69 -0.97 -3.50
CA GLY A 179 24.21 -0.25 -2.31
C GLY A 179 24.91 -0.60 -0.98
N LEU A 180 25.94 -1.46 -0.99
CA LEU A 180 26.72 -1.87 0.18
C LEU A 180 28.11 -1.20 0.26
N SER A 181 28.38 -0.17 -0.56
CA SER A 181 29.64 0.58 -0.58
C SER A 181 29.49 2.01 -0.06
#